data_AF-A0A2V7R1T7-F1
#
_entry.id   AF-A0A2V7R1T7-F1
#
_cell.length_a   1.000
_cell.length_b   1.000
_cell.length_c   1.000
_cell.angle_alpha   90.00
_cell.angle_beta   90.00
_cell.angle_gamma   90.00
#
_symmetry.space_group_name_H-M   'P 1'
#
loop_
_entity.id
_entity.type
_entity.pdbx_description
1 polymer ?
#
loop_
_entity_poly.entity_id
_entity_poly.type
_entity_poly.pdbx_seq_one_letter_code
_entity_poly.pdbx_strand_id
1 'polypeptide(L)' 'MRAQDADGIDSLWITAGAQQWVDDGGFNQVISTRYRLIIPSGTQPGTHIPMSLVARDAAGFAAQRDTYVVAVP' A
#
# COMPACT_ATOMS: atom_id res chain seq x y z
N MET A 1 11.76 3.70 -3.71
CA MET A 1 11.21 5.07 -3.76
C MET A 1 10.58 5.38 -2.41
N ARG A 2 10.86 6.54 -1.83
CA ARG A 2 10.23 7.04 -0.60
C ARG A 2 9.75 8.44 -0.90
N ALA A 3 8.45 8.68 -0.88
CA ALA A 3 7.87 10.01 -1.00
C ALA A 3 7.35 10.38 0.40
N GLN A 4 8.05 11.28 1.07
CA GLN A 4 7.56 11.91 2.29
C GLN A 4 6.86 13.19 1.88
N ASP A 5 5.57 13.30 2.20
CA ASP A 5 4.74 14.48 1.99
C ASP A 5 4.79 15.39 3.23
N ALA A 6 4.74 16.70 3.02
CA ALA A 6 4.66 17.72 4.06
C ALA A 6 3.37 17.61 4.91
N ASP A 7 2.34 16.93 4.39
CA ASP A 7 1.06 16.69 5.08
C ASP A 7 1.08 15.47 6.03
N GLY A 8 2.24 14.83 6.20
CA GLY A 8 2.42 13.72 7.16
C GLY A 8 1.87 12.37 6.71
N ILE A 9 1.43 12.26 5.45
CA ILE A 9 1.03 10.99 4.85
C ILE A 9 2.26 10.34 4.22
N ASP A 10 2.83 9.35 4.89
CA ASP A 10 3.83 8.47 4.30
C ASP A 10 3.15 7.64 3.19
N SER A 11 3.33 8.05 1.92
CA SER A 11 2.73 7.40 0.76
C SER A 11 3.78 6.73 -0.14
N LEU A 12 3.40 5.59 -0.73
CA LEU A 12 4.22 4.87 -1.71
C LEU A 12 3.46 4.78 -3.02
N TRP A 13 4.07 5.29 -4.09
CA TRP A 13 3.54 5.22 -5.44
C TRP A 13 4.18 4.08 -6.23
N ILE A 14 3.35 3.25 -6.86
CA ILE A 14 3.78 2.06 -7.60
C ILE A 14 3.10 2.07 -8.97
N THR A 15 3.89 1.97 -10.03
CA THR A 15 3.38 1.89 -11.40
C THR A 15 3.16 0.44 -11.80
N ALA A 16 1.90 0.07 -12.05
CA ALA A 16 1.48 -1.26 -12.48
C ALA A 16 2.31 -1.84 -13.65
N GLY A 17 2.56 -1.03 -14.69
CA GLY A 17 3.29 -1.45 -15.89
C GLY A 17 4.78 -1.74 -15.67
N ALA A 18 5.34 -1.46 -14.49
CA ALA A 18 6.72 -1.76 -14.15
C ALA A 18 6.89 -3.04 -13.32
N GLN A 19 5.79 -3.70 -12.93
CA GLN A 19 5.82 -4.91 -12.12
C GLN A 19 5.35 -6.14 -12.90
N GLN A 20 5.86 -7.30 -12.48
CA GLN A 20 5.41 -8.58 -13.02
C GLN A 20 3.96 -8.83 -12.57
N TRP A 21 3.08 -8.97 -13.55
CA TRP A 21 1.72 -9.46 -13.31
C TRP A 21 1.79 -10.93 -12.88
N VAL A 22 1.00 -11.27 -11.85
CA VAL A 22 0.84 -12.64 -11.37
C VAL A 22 -0.64 -13.03 -11.39
N ASP A 23 -0.92 -14.32 -11.33
CA ASP A 23 -2.27 -14.86 -11.17
C ASP A 23 -2.58 -15.04 -9.68
N ASP A 24 -3.80 -14.69 -9.26
CA ASP A 24 -4.25 -14.86 -7.87
C ASP A 24 -4.70 -16.29 -7.52
N GLY A 25 -4.59 -17.24 -8.47
CA GLY A 25 -5.13 -18.59 -8.37
C GLY A 25 -6.62 -18.69 -8.71
N GLY A 26 -7.25 -17.56 -9.07
CA GLY A 26 -8.63 -17.43 -9.50
C GLY A 26 -8.77 -16.85 -10.92
N PHE A 27 -7.68 -16.85 -11.71
CA PHE A 27 -7.59 -16.31 -13.07
C PHE A 27 -7.68 -14.77 -13.17
N ASN A 28 -7.55 -14.04 -12.06
CA ASN A 28 -7.43 -12.58 -12.13
C ASN A 28 -5.96 -12.18 -12.18
N GLN A 29 -5.67 -11.19 -13.03
CA GLN A 29 -4.36 -10.56 -13.04
C GLN A 29 -4.22 -9.61 -11.85
N VAL A 30 -3.17 -9.82 -11.05
CA VAL A 30 -2.86 -8.98 -9.90
C VAL A 30 -1.41 -8.52 -9.94
N ILE A 31 -1.16 -7.42 -9.24
CA ILE A 31 0.19 -6.88 -9.03
C ILE A 31 0.60 -7.22 -7.61
N SER A 32 1.75 -7.88 -7.46
CA SER A 32 2.33 -8.20 -6.16
C SER A 32 3.56 -7.35 -5.91
N THR A 33 3.58 -6.67 -4.78
CA THR A 33 4.67 -5.78 -4.40
C THR A 33 4.95 -5.86 -2.92
N ARG A 34 6.22 -5.70 -2.55
CA ARG A 34 6.65 -5.59 -1.16
C ARG A 34 6.92 -4.13 -0.84
N TYR A 35 6.38 -3.67 0.27
CA TYR A 35 6.65 -2.34 0.81
C TYR A 35 7.11 -2.45 2.26
N ARG A 36 7.80 -1.42 2.74
CA ARG A 36 8.21 -1.32 4.14
C ARG A 36 7.51 -0.13 4.76
N LEU A 37 6.69 -0.39 5.76
CA LEU A 37 6.11 0.63 6.63
C LEU A 37 7.08 0.86 7.80
N ILE A 38 7.36 2.12 8.12
CA ILE A 38 8.12 2.49 9.31
C ILE A 38 7.10 2.78 10.40
N ILE A 39 7.10 1.97 11.45
CA ILE A 39 6.21 2.15 12.59
C ILE A 39 6.91 3.10 13.58
N PRO A 40 6.26 4.20 14.01
CA PRO A 40 6.83 5.10 15.01
C PRO A 40 7.18 4.39 16.31
N SER A 41 8.30 4.80 16.93
CA SER A 41 8.68 4.29 18.24
C SER A 41 7.60 4.58 19.29
N GLY A 42 7.35 3.62 20.17
CA GLY A 42 6.28 3.70 21.17
C GLY A 42 4.91 3.19 20.71
N THR A 43 4.76 2.78 19.45
CA THR A 43 3.55 2.07 19.01
C THR A 43 3.40 0.76 19.79
N GLN A 44 2.24 0.55 20.42
CA GLN A 44 2.00 -0.64 21.23
C GLN A 44 1.81 -1.88 20.33
N PRO A 45 2.36 -3.05 20.69
CA PRO A 45 2.03 -4.30 20.01
C PRO A 45 0.52 -4.53 19.96
N GLY A 46 0.01 -5.03 18.84
CA GLY A 46 -1.43 -5.19 18.60
C GLY A 46 -2.13 -3.93 18.09
N THR A 47 -1.47 -2.78 18.01
CA THR A 47 -2.06 -1.57 17.43
C THR A 47 -2.40 -1.80 15.96
N HIS A 48 -3.63 -1.46 15.58
CA HIS A 48 -4.06 -1.42 14.18
C HIS A 48 -3.62 -0.11 13.56
N ILE A 49 -2.77 -0.18 12.53
CA ILE A 49 -2.31 0.98 11.78
C ILE A 49 -3.14 1.04 10.50
N PRO A 50 -4.02 2.04 10.35
CA PRO A 50 -4.90 2.15 9.19
C PRO A 50 -4.09 2.44 7.92
N MET A 51 -4.57 1.90 6.80
CA MET A 51 -3.97 2.03 5.49
C MET A 51 -5.03 2.16 4.41
N SER A 52 -4.75 2.94 3.38
CA SER A 52 -5.59 3.04 2.18
C SER A 52 -4.77 2.66 0.95
N LEU A 53 -5.29 1.73 0.16
CA LEU A 53 -4.74 1.35 -1.14
C LEU A 53 -5.56 2.06 -2.21
N VAL A 54 -4.93 2.96 -2.96
CA VAL A 54 -5.59 3.72 -4.04
C VAL A 54 -4.98 3.31 -5.37
N ALA A 55 -5.79 2.74 -6.26
CA ALA A 55 -5.44 2.50 -7.65
C ALA A 55 -5.98 3.66 -8.48
N ARG A 56 -5.13 4.29 -9.29
CA ARG A 56 -5.53 5.36 -10.21
C ARG A 56 -4.96 5.09 -11.60
N ASP A 57 -5.74 5.35 -12.65
CA ASP A 57 -5.26 5.31 -14.03
C ASP A 57 -5.08 6.72 -14.64
N ALA A 58 -4.52 6.77 -15.86
CA ALA A 58 -4.28 8.02 -16.57
C ALA A 58 -5.58 8.71 -17.04
N ALA A 59 -6.70 7.98 -17.12
CA ALA A 59 -8.01 8.51 -17.48
C ALA A 59 -8.73 9.14 -16.27
N GLY A 60 -8.18 8.99 -15.07
CA GLY A 60 -8.71 9.55 -13.83
C GLY A 60 -9.64 8.61 -13.07
N PHE A 61 -9.77 7.34 -13.49
CA PHE A 61 -10.45 6.32 -12.68
C PHE A 61 -9.68 6.11 -11.39
N ALA A 62 -10.39 6.02 -10.27
CA ALA A 62 -9.82 5.73 -8.97
C ALA A 62 -10.64 4.67 -8.23
N ALA A 63 -9.96 3.67 -7.68
CA ALA A 63 -10.53 2.71 -6.75
C ALA A 63 -9.75 2.76 -5.43
N GLN A 64 -10.46 2.79 -4.31
CA GLN A 64 -9.87 2.79 -2.98
C GLN A 64 -10.29 1.56 -2.21
N ARG A 65 -9.34 1.01 -1.45
CA ARG A 65 -9.59 -0.04 -0.47
C ARG A 65 -8.88 0.30 0.83
N ASP A 66 -9.68 0.46 1.89
CA ASP A 66 -9.16 0.65 3.23
C ASP A 66 -8.89 -0.69 3.90
N THR A 67 -7.81 -0.73 4.67
CA THR A 67 -7.32 -1.90 5.39
C THR A 67 -6.50 -1.45 6.59
N TYR A 68 -5.93 -2.39 7.32
CA TYR A 68 -4.97 -2.11 8.39
C TYR A 68 -3.88 -3.17 8.41
N VAL A 69 -2.76 -2.82 9.04
CA VAL A 69 -1.73 -3.77 9.48
C VAL A 69 -1.66 -3.75 11.00
N VAL A 70 -1.18 -4.84 11.59
CA VAL A 70 -1.05 -4.96 13.04
C VAL A 70 0.43 -4.85 13.41
N ALA A 71 0.74 -3.99 14.37
CA ALA A 71 2.08 -3.90 14.94
C ALA A 71 2.41 -5.21 15.69
N VAL A 72 3.46 -5.90 15.26
CA VAL A 72 3.97 -7.12 15.91
C VAL A 72 5.23 -6.81 16.72
N PRO A 73 5.54 -7.61 17.77
CA PRO A 73 6.76 -7.46 18.57
C PRO A 73 8.06 -7.58 17.75
#